data_AF-A0A7S1C082-F1
#
_entry.id   AF-A0A7S1C082-F1
#
_cell.length_a   1.000
_cell.length_b   1.000
_cell.length_c   1.000
_cell.angle_alpha   90.00
_cell.angle_beta   90.00
_cell.angle_gamma   90.00
#
_symmetry.space_group_name_H-M   'P 1'
#
loop_
_entity.id
_entity.type
_entity.pdbx_description
1 polymer ?
#
loop_
_entity_poly.entity_id
_entity_poly.type
_entity_poly.pdbx_seq_one_letter_code
_entity_poly.pdbx_strand_id
1 'polypeptide(L)'
;MKGLAFLSSLLIAGASAFAPAGMSSFTGASVVSQDTAFYRLASRGTDLSMMRHRKKIARCGRPADQRKALMRALTTEIIRHGRIKTTLVRARAVRKHVDHMIQLGKDGSLHSRRQAMAWMYDKQLVHALFEAAPERYEDRNGGYTRVLRTMPRQGDNAKMAVIELV
;
A
#
# COMPACT_ATOMS: atom_id res chain seq x y z
N MET A 1 -2.52 51.17 -53.56
CA MET A 1 -2.84 52.57 -53.22
C MET A 1 -2.97 52.67 -51.70
N LYS A 2 -2.11 53.50 -51.06
CA LYS A 2 -2.14 53.96 -49.65
C LYS A 2 -1.97 52.86 -48.58
N GLY A 3 -1.04 52.91 -47.64
CA GLY A 3 -0.08 53.93 -47.25
C GLY A 3 0.26 53.77 -45.76
N LEU A 4 1.55 53.94 -45.45
CA LEU A 4 2.16 54.55 -44.25
C LEU A 4 1.81 54.00 -42.84
N ALA A 5 2.67 54.03 -41.81
CA ALA A 5 4.10 54.25 -41.57
C ALA A 5 4.26 54.34 -40.02
N PHE A 6 5.50 54.51 -39.53
CA PHE A 6 5.95 54.86 -38.17
C PHE A 6 6.35 53.67 -37.28
N LEU A 7 7.63 53.25 -37.18
CA LEU A 7 8.84 53.92 -36.64
C LEU A 7 8.68 54.48 -35.22
N SER A 8 9.32 53.84 -34.23
CA SER A 8 10.35 54.50 -33.41
C SER A 8 11.17 53.51 -32.58
N SER A 9 12.43 53.41 -32.96
CA SER A 9 13.56 53.00 -32.13
C SER A 9 13.95 54.14 -31.19
N LEU A 10 14.20 53.87 -29.91
CA LEU A 10 15.02 54.76 -29.08
C LEU A 10 15.94 53.96 -28.16
N LEU A 11 17.22 54.15 -28.43
CA LEU A 11 18.42 53.83 -27.66
C LEU A 11 18.76 55.04 -26.77
N ILE A 12 19.62 54.86 -25.76
CA ILE A 12 20.44 55.84 -24.95
C ILE A 12 20.28 55.46 -23.46
N ALA A 13 21.24 54.78 -22.80
CA ALA A 13 22.62 55.14 -22.40
C ALA A 13 22.71 55.73 -20.97
N GLY A 14 23.66 55.23 -20.18
CA GLY A 14 24.04 55.77 -18.87
C GLY A 14 25.08 54.89 -18.16
N ALA A 15 26.35 55.26 -18.29
CA ALA A 15 27.53 54.61 -17.73
C ALA A 15 28.04 55.31 -16.44
N SER A 16 29.12 54.75 -15.86
CA SER A 16 30.00 55.19 -14.75
C SER A 16 29.57 54.75 -13.34
N ALA A 17 30.24 53.80 -12.67
CA ALA A 17 31.64 53.69 -12.21
C ALA A 17 31.87 54.36 -10.84
N PHE A 18 31.99 53.54 -9.78
CA PHE A 18 32.79 53.89 -8.59
C PHE A 18 33.14 52.63 -7.77
N ALA A 19 34.44 52.32 -7.69
CA ALA A 19 35.06 51.52 -6.63
C ALA A 19 35.92 52.49 -5.79
N PRO A 20 36.20 52.22 -4.49
CA PRO A 20 37.49 51.59 -4.20
C PRO A 20 37.53 50.68 -2.95
N ALA A 21 38.69 50.05 -2.82
CA ALA A 21 39.15 49.12 -1.79
C ALA A 21 39.15 49.63 -0.35
N GLY A 22 39.06 48.68 0.59
CA GLY A 22 39.34 48.88 2.02
C GLY A 22 39.58 47.53 2.72
N MET A 23 40.85 47.21 2.91
CA MET A 23 41.36 46.09 3.72
C MET A 23 40.85 46.16 5.17
N SER A 24 40.40 45.05 5.73
CA SER A 24 40.71 44.72 7.12
C SER A 24 40.64 43.20 7.34
N SER A 25 41.83 42.69 7.60
CA SER A 25 42.21 41.41 8.16
C SER A 25 41.55 41.14 9.52
N PHE A 26 41.00 39.93 9.68
CA PHE A 26 40.89 39.26 10.97
C PHE A 26 40.88 37.74 10.72
N THR A 27 42.06 37.11 10.66
CA THR A 27 42.65 36.26 11.73
C THR A 27 41.73 35.17 12.25
N GLY A 28 42.09 33.90 12.00
CA GLY A 28 41.48 32.78 12.71
C GLY A 28 41.67 31.38 12.15
N ALA A 29 42.90 30.99 11.79
CA ALA A 29 43.27 29.57 11.66
C ALA A 29 44.37 29.25 12.68
N SER A 30 43.99 28.62 13.80
CA SER A 30 44.84 27.85 14.73
C SER A 30 43.92 27.21 15.78
N VAL A 31 43.70 25.90 15.75
CA VAL A 31 44.43 24.91 16.55
C VAL A 31 44.57 25.37 18.00
N VAL A 32 43.65 24.93 18.87
CA VAL A 32 43.97 24.22 20.12
C VAL A 32 42.77 23.32 20.47
N SER A 33 43.06 22.03 20.54
CA SER A 33 42.29 21.00 21.22
C SER A 33 42.14 21.37 22.70
N GLN A 34 40.92 21.61 23.17
CA GLN A 34 40.57 21.47 24.60
C GLN A 34 39.15 20.90 24.70
N ASP A 35 39.11 19.61 25.03
CA ASP A 35 38.21 19.04 26.02
C ASP A 35 36.88 19.76 26.23
N THR A 36 35.91 19.53 25.34
CA THR A 36 34.52 19.46 25.82
C THR A 36 34.26 18.04 26.27
N ALA A 37 34.82 17.78 27.45
CA ALA A 37 34.46 16.68 28.30
C ALA A 37 32.93 16.47 28.28
N PHE A 38 32.54 15.28 27.85
CA PHE A 38 31.72 14.42 28.70
C PHE A 38 30.33 14.93 29.11
N TYR A 39 29.58 15.58 28.23
CA TYR A 39 28.11 15.52 28.32
C TYR A 39 27.57 14.33 27.54
N ARG A 40 28.05 13.16 27.96
CA ARG A 40 27.37 11.88 27.85
C ARG A 40 26.15 11.93 28.77
N LEU A 41 25.21 12.84 28.51
CA LEU A 41 23.92 12.78 29.17
C LEU A 41 23.21 11.58 28.56
N ALA A 42 23.23 10.49 29.31
CA ALA A 42 22.48 9.29 29.03
C ALA A 42 21.01 9.68 28.88
N SER A 43 20.58 9.95 27.65
CA SER A 43 19.19 9.79 27.26
C SER A 43 18.90 8.29 27.27
N ARG A 44 18.80 7.73 28.49
CA ARG A 44 17.88 6.64 28.81
C ARG A 44 16.44 7.20 28.70
N GLY A 45 16.14 7.88 27.60
CA GLY A 45 14.81 8.29 27.20
C GLY A 45 14.21 7.07 26.57
N THR A 46 13.35 6.40 27.33
CA THR A 46 12.52 5.28 26.92
C THR A 46 12.06 5.40 25.47
N ASP A 47 12.59 4.58 24.57
CA ASP A 47 11.81 4.11 23.42
C ASP A 47 10.67 3.30 24.03
N LEU A 48 9.55 3.97 24.32
CA LEU A 48 8.32 3.31 24.75
C LEU A 48 7.83 2.51 23.54
N SER A 49 8.44 1.33 23.33
CA SER A 49 7.96 0.28 22.44
C SER A 49 6.63 -0.22 23.03
N MET A 50 5.56 0.55 22.82
CA MET A 50 4.23 0.11 23.16
C MET A 50 3.82 -0.95 22.16
N MET A 51 3.96 -2.22 22.56
CA MET A 51 3.54 -3.37 21.76
C MET A 51 2.07 -3.21 21.38
N ARG A 52 1.77 -3.38 20.09
CA ARG A 52 0.38 -3.35 19.63
C ARG A 52 -0.33 -4.64 20.01
N HIS A 53 -1.06 -4.62 21.12
CA HIS A 53 -1.89 -5.75 21.56
C HIS A 53 -3.05 -6.03 20.58
N ARG A 54 -3.47 -7.30 20.48
CA ARG A 54 -4.64 -7.76 19.70
C ARG A 54 -4.63 -7.43 18.20
N LYS A 55 -3.46 -7.44 17.56
CA LYS A 55 -3.34 -7.23 16.10
C LYS A 55 -3.87 -8.43 15.30
N LYS A 56 -5.12 -8.36 14.86
CA LYS A 56 -5.81 -9.41 14.06
C LYS A 56 -5.58 -9.30 12.55
N ILE A 57 -5.13 -8.15 12.04
CA ILE A 57 -4.99 -7.89 10.60
C ILE A 57 -3.54 -8.12 10.14
N ALA A 58 -3.37 -9.02 9.19
CA ALA A 58 -2.08 -9.27 8.55
C ALA A 58 -1.72 -8.15 7.56
N ARG A 59 -0.55 -7.52 7.73
CA ARG A 59 -0.11 -6.40 6.86
C ARG A 59 0.37 -6.86 5.46
N CYS A 60 0.73 -8.14 5.28
CA CYS A 60 1.21 -8.71 4.01
C CYS A 60 2.36 -7.92 3.34
N GLY A 61 3.14 -7.17 4.12
CA GLY A 61 4.23 -6.31 3.64
C GLY A 61 3.79 -5.12 2.78
N ARG A 62 2.53 -4.67 2.86
CA ARG A 62 1.98 -3.60 2.01
C ARG A 62 1.23 -2.53 2.82
N PRO A 63 1.22 -1.26 2.36
CA PRO A 63 0.37 -0.20 2.92
C PRO A 63 -1.12 -0.54 2.76
N ALA A 64 -2.00 0.21 3.43
CA ALA A 64 -3.42 -0.12 3.55
C ALA A 64 -4.13 -0.24 2.20
N ASP A 65 -3.90 0.70 1.29
CA ASP A 65 -4.61 0.76 0.00
C ASP A 65 -4.20 -0.39 -0.92
N GLN A 66 -2.89 -0.60 -1.07
CA GLN A 66 -2.34 -1.72 -1.84
C GLN A 66 -2.76 -3.08 -1.26
N ARG A 67 -2.83 -3.19 0.08
CA ARG A 67 -3.30 -4.41 0.74
C ARG A 67 -4.78 -4.66 0.44
N LYS A 68 -5.63 -3.63 0.47
CA LYS A 68 -7.05 -3.75 0.11
C LYS A 68 -7.20 -4.24 -1.33
N ALA A 69 -6.49 -3.64 -2.27
CA ALA A 69 -6.48 -4.08 -3.67
C ALA A 69 -6.04 -5.54 -3.82
N LEU A 70 -4.95 -5.94 -3.15
CA LEU A 70 -4.47 -7.33 -3.16
C LEU A 70 -5.51 -8.33 -2.63
N MET A 71 -6.19 -8.01 -1.52
CA MET A 71 -7.21 -8.90 -0.95
C MET A 71 -8.41 -9.02 -1.89
N ARG A 72 -8.83 -7.92 -2.53
CA ARG A 72 -9.91 -7.91 -3.53
C ARG A 72 -9.58 -8.77 -4.74
N ALA A 73 -8.35 -8.63 -5.26
CA ALA A 73 -7.87 -9.42 -6.40
C ALA A 73 -7.87 -10.91 -6.05
N LEU A 74 -7.21 -11.30 -4.95
CA LEU A 74 -7.17 -12.71 -4.53
C LEU A 74 -8.56 -13.30 -4.27
N THR A 75 -9.47 -12.53 -3.68
CA THR A 75 -10.86 -12.99 -3.46
C THR A 75 -11.56 -13.29 -4.79
N THR A 76 -11.44 -12.37 -5.76
CA THR A 76 -12.04 -12.51 -7.09
C THR A 76 -11.47 -13.72 -7.82
N GLU A 77 -10.14 -13.88 -7.80
CA GLU A 77 -9.47 -15.00 -8.47
C GLU A 77 -9.83 -16.36 -7.85
N ILE A 78 -9.93 -16.44 -6.52
CA ILE A 78 -10.32 -17.69 -5.84
C ILE A 78 -11.74 -18.10 -6.23
N ILE A 79 -12.67 -17.14 -6.31
CA ILE A 79 -14.05 -17.43 -6.71
C ILE A 79 -14.12 -17.82 -8.19
N ARG A 80 -13.31 -17.19 -9.04
CA ARG A 80 -13.23 -17.49 -10.48
C ARG A 80 -12.71 -18.90 -10.76
N HIS A 81 -11.62 -19.30 -10.10
CA HIS A 81 -10.92 -20.55 -10.41
C HIS A 81 -11.18 -21.69 -9.42
N GLY A 82 -11.77 -21.39 -8.26
CA GLY A 82 -11.99 -22.34 -7.16
C GLY A 82 -10.72 -22.73 -6.38
N ARG A 83 -9.53 -22.61 -6.97
CA ARG A 83 -8.25 -23.02 -6.35
C ARG A 83 -7.08 -22.16 -6.81
N ILE A 84 -6.28 -21.65 -5.86
CA ILE A 84 -5.11 -20.80 -6.14
C ILE A 84 -3.92 -21.13 -5.24
N LYS A 85 -2.71 -21.10 -5.81
CA LYS A 85 -1.44 -21.21 -5.08
C LYS A 85 -0.90 -19.82 -4.73
N THR A 86 -0.68 -19.56 -3.45
CA THR A 86 -0.19 -18.26 -2.94
C THR A 86 0.71 -18.46 -1.71
N THR A 87 1.18 -17.38 -1.08
CA THR A 87 1.95 -17.50 0.16
C THR A 87 1.04 -17.79 1.35
N LEU A 88 1.55 -18.52 2.35
CA LEU A 88 0.78 -18.93 3.53
C LEU A 88 0.13 -17.74 4.26
N VAL A 89 0.86 -16.62 4.36
CA VAL A 89 0.38 -15.40 5.02
C VAL A 89 -0.80 -14.80 4.25
N ARG A 90 -0.71 -14.74 2.92
CA ARG A 90 -1.79 -14.22 2.08
C ARG A 90 -2.99 -15.15 2.08
N ALA A 91 -2.78 -16.47 1.96
CA ALA A 91 -3.86 -17.46 2.02
C ALA A 91 -4.67 -17.31 3.30
N ARG A 92 -4.01 -17.27 4.47
CA ARG A 92 -4.68 -17.10 5.77
C ARG A 92 -5.45 -15.78 5.89
N ALA A 93 -4.91 -14.70 5.35
CA ALA A 93 -5.58 -13.39 5.38
C ALA A 93 -6.83 -13.36 4.49
N VAL A 94 -6.76 -13.98 3.30
CA VAL A 94 -7.84 -13.97 2.31
C VAL A 94 -9.04 -14.81 2.72
N ARG A 95 -8.85 -15.87 3.53
CA ARG A 95 -9.95 -16.73 4.03
C ARG A 95 -11.14 -15.93 4.55
N LYS A 96 -10.89 -14.93 5.41
CA LYS A 96 -11.95 -14.09 5.98
C LYS A 96 -12.78 -13.38 4.90
N HIS A 97 -12.13 -12.91 3.84
CA HIS A 97 -12.80 -12.18 2.78
C HIS A 97 -13.61 -13.11 1.87
N VAL A 98 -13.05 -14.27 1.50
CA VAL A 98 -13.74 -15.26 0.67
C VAL A 98 -14.93 -15.85 1.42
N ASP A 99 -14.74 -16.26 2.67
CA ASP A 99 -15.81 -16.84 3.48
C ASP A 99 -16.98 -15.85 3.64
N HIS A 100 -16.67 -14.55 3.78
CA HIS A 100 -17.69 -13.50 3.84
C HIS A 100 -18.44 -13.32 2.51
N MET A 101 -17.74 -13.39 1.35
CA MET A 101 -18.42 -13.28 0.05
C MET A 101 -19.37 -14.46 -0.20
N ILE A 102 -18.99 -15.66 0.22
CA ILE A 102 -19.85 -16.85 0.09
C ILE A 102 -21.07 -16.72 1.02
N GLN A 103 -20.88 -16.21 2.24
CA GLN A 103 -21.99 -15.94 3.15
C GLN A 103 -22.99 -14.95 2.54
N LEU A 104 -22.51 -13.84 1.96
CA LEU A 104 -23.38 -12.88 1.27
C LEU A 104 -24.12 -13.51 0.08
N GLY A 105 -23.47 -14.43 -0.63
CA GLY A 105 -24.07 -15.21 -1.71
C GLY A 105 -25.20 -16.13 -1.23
N LYS A 106 -25.03 -16.80 -0.08
CA LYS A 106 -26.08 -17.61 0.56
C LYS A 106 -27.28 -16.78 0.99
N ASP A 107 -27.06 -15.57 1.51
CA ASP A 107 -28.14 -14.71 2.00
C ASP A 107 -29.06 -14.20 0.86
N GLY A 108 -28.54 -14.07 -0.38
CA GLY A 108 -29.33 -13.74 -1.57
C GLY A 108 -29.92 -12.32 -1.65
N SER A 109 -29.88 -11.53 -0.57
CA SER A 109 -30.54 -10.22 -0.50
C SER A 109 -29.96 -9.19 -1.48
N LEU A 110 -30.77 -8.21 -1.89
CA LEU A 110 -30.32 -7.09 -2.74
C LEU A 110 -29.19 -6.28 -2.07
N HIS A 111 -29.24 -6.16 -0.74
CA HIS A 111 -28.19 -5.49 0.03
C HIS A 111 -26.87 -6.26 -0.04
N SER A 112 -26.92 -7.58 0.17
CA SER A 112 -25.76 -8.48 0.08
C SER A 112 -25.14 -8.43 -1.32
N ARG A 113 -25.96 -8.40 -2.37
CA ARG A 113 -25.49 -8.26 -3.76
C ARG A 113 -24.75 -6.95 -4.01
N ARG A 114 -25.25 -5.81 -3.49
CA ARG A 114 -24.56 -4.51 -3.61
C ARG A 114 -23.22 -4.51 -2.88
N GLN A 115 -23.15 -5.12 -1.69
CA GLN A 115 -21.89 -5.26 -0.95
C GLN A 115 -20.86 -6.09 -1.71
N ALA A 116 -21.28 -7.23 -2.28
CA ALA A 116 -20.40 -8.09 -3.08
C ALA A 116 -19.88 -7.37 -4.34
N MET A 117 -20.76 -6.64 -5.04
CA MET A 117 -20.39 -5.82 -6.21
C MET A 117 -19.41 -4.69 -5.87
N ALA A 118 -19.48 -4.13 -4.65
CA ALA A 118 -18.52 -3.11 -4.21
C ALA A 118 -17.12 -3.69 -3.94
N TRP A 119 -17.03 -4.99 -3.64
CA TRP A 119 -15.77 -5.66 -3.32
C TRP A 119 -15.11 -6.33 -4.53
N MET A 120 -15.84 -7.18 -5.26
CA MET A 120 -15.29 -7.91 -6.41
C MET A 120 -15.10 -7.00 -7.63
N TYR A 121 -14.19 -7.38 -8.53
CA TYR A 121 -13.94 -6.62 -9.76
C TYR A 121 -14.89 -6.99 -10.91
N ASP A 122 -15.35 -8.24 -10.94
CA ASP A 122 -16.14 -8.78 -12.04
C ASP A 122 -17.62 -8.92 -11.63
N LYS A 123 -18.51 -8.22 -12.36
CA LYS A 123 -19.96 -8.25 -12.09
C LYS A 123 -20.58 -9.59 -12.46
N GLN A 124 -20.14 -10.21 -13.56
CA GLN A 124 -20.69 -11.49 -14.02
C GLN A 124 -20.39 -12.60 -13.01
N LEU A 125 -19.18 -12.56 -12.43
CA LEU A 125 -18.80 -13.47 -11.36
C LEU A 125 -19.65 -13.31 -10.09
N VAL A 126 -20.09 -12.08 -9.77
CA VAL A 126 -21.05 -11.86 -8.66
C VAL A 126 -22.35 -12.59 -8.96
N HIS A 127 -22.90 -12.45 -10.17
CA HIS A 127 -24.16 -13.12 -10.53
C HIS A 127 -24.04 -14.65 -10.41
N ALA A 128 -23.00 -15.23 -10.99
CA ALA A 128 -22.73 -16.66 -10.90
C ALA A 128 -22.54 -17.15 -9.46
N LEU A 129 -21.89 -16.35 -8.59
CA LEU A 129 -21.73 -16.69 -7.19
C LEU A 129 -23.09 -16.76 -6.46
N PHE A 130 -23.99 -15.82 -6.70
CA PHE A 130 -25.30 -15.79 -6.05
C PHE A 130 -26.25 -16.89 -6.56
N GLU A 131 -26.05 -17.37 -7.78
CA GLU A 131 -26.80 -18.51 -8.33
C GLU A 131 -26.27 -19.84 -7.78
N ALA A 132 -24.96 -20.03 -7.74
CA ALA A 132 -24.36 -21.33 -7.36
C ALA A 132 -24.16 -21.52 -5.84
N ALA A 133 -23.98 -20.44 -5.07
CA ALA A 133 -23.64 -20.56 -3.64
C ALA A 133 -24.73 -21.18 -2.76
N PRO A 134 -26.04 -20.88 -2.94
CA PRO A 134 -27.09 -21.46 -2.12
C PRO A 134 -27.14 -22.98 -2.23
N GLU A 135 -27.10 -23.52 -3.45
CA GLU A 135 -27.12 -24.96 -3.72
C GLU A 135 -25.84 -25.65 -3.22
N ARG A 136 -24.66 -25.06 -3.49
CA ARG A 136 -23.39 -25.70 -3.15
C ARG A 136 -23.07 -25.74 -1.65
N TYR A 137 -23.53 -24.74 -0.89
CA TYR A 137 -23.13 -24.57 0.52
C TYR A 137 -24.29 -24.58 1.50
N GLU A 138 -25.47 -25.08 1.12
CA GLU A 138 -26.69 -25.09 1.94
C GLU A 138 -26.42 -25.59 3.37
N ASP A 139 -25.92 -26.82 3.48
CA ASP A 139 -25.70 -27.53 4.75
C ASP A 139 -24.54 -26.99 5.59
N ARG A 140 -23.69 -26.13 5.03
CA ARG A 140 -22.44 -25.69 5.67
C ARG A 140 -22.61 -24.34 6.36
N ASN A 141 -22.49 -24.33 7.68
CA ASN A 141 -22.47 -23.11 8.50
C ASN A 141 -21.05 -22.55 8.69
N GLY A 142 -20.40 -22.17 7.58
CA GLY A 142 -19.07 -21.54 7.58
C GLY A 142 -17.90 -22.46 7.26
N GLY A 143 -16.69 -21.86 7.17
CA GLY A 143 -15.49 -22.60 6.78
C GLY A 143 -15.55 -23.10 5.34
N TYR A 144 -15.84 -22.19 4.41
CA TYR A 144 -15.99 -22.47 2.99
C TYR A 144 -14.64 -22.62 2.26
N THR A 145 -13.57 -22.12 2.88
CA THR A 145 -12.20 -22.21 2.35
C THR A 145 -11.32 -23.17 3.14
N ARG A 146 -10.54 -23.97 2.40
CA ARG A 146 -9.45 -24.79 2.93
C ARG A 146 -8.10 -24.21 2.53
N VAL A 147 -7.13 -24.22 3.45
CA VAL A 147 -5.75 -23.81 3.18
C VAL A 147 -4.81 -24.98 3.43
N LEU A 148 -4.20 -25.47 2.36
CA LEU A 148 -3.24 -26.57 2.36
C LEU A 148 -1.83 -26.01 2.24
N ARG A 149 -0.91 -26.44 3.09
CA ARG A 149 0.50 -26.01 3.01
C ARG A 149 1.20 -26.81 1.91
N THR A 150 2.12 -26.16 1.20
CA THR A 150 2.90 -26.79 0.13
C THR A 150 4.39 -26.57 0.40
N MET A 151 5.25 -27.21 -0.40
CA MET A 151 6.68 -26.96 -0.39
C MET A 151 7.00 -25.46 -0.54
N PRO A 152 8.03 -24.97 0.17
CA PRO A 152 8.48 -23.59 0.04
C PRO A 152 8.92 -23.29 -1.39
N ARG A 153 8.80 -22.02 -1.78
CA ARG A 153 9.26 -21.57 -3.09
C ARG A 153 10.79 -21.62 -3.17
N GLN A 154 11.32 -22.08 -4.31
CA GLN A 154 12.75 -22.07 -4.56
C GLN A 154 13.23 -20.63 -4.80
N GLY A 155 14.41 -20.28 -4.25
CA GLY A 155 15.00 -18.95 -4.33
C GLY A 155 14.78 -18.10 -3.07
N ASP A 156 13.53 -17.74 -2.76
CA ASP A 156 13.19 -16.85 -1.62
C ASP A 156 12.74 -17.60 -0.35
N ASN A 157 12.68 -18.94 -0.39
CA ASN A 157 12.18 -19.81 0.68
C ASN A 157 10.82 -19.37 1.24
N ALA A 158 9.97 -18.74 0.41
CA ALA A 158 8.67 -18.29 0.87
C ALA A 158 7.76 -19.48 1.16
N LYS A 159 7.15 -19.51 2.35
CA LYS A 159 6.16 -20.54 2.74
C LYS A 159 4.94 -20.45 1.83
N MET A 160 4.72 -21.45 1.00
CA MET A 160 3.60 -21.51 0.07
C MET A 160 2.40 -22.26 0.65
N ALA A 161 1.22 -21.95 0.14
CA ALA A 161 -0.01 -22.64 0.42
C ALA A 161 -0.96 -22.58 -0.77
N VAL A 162 -1.80 -23.59 -0.90
CA VAL A 162 -2.93 -23.60 -1.82
C VAL A 162 -4.19 -23.29 -1.03
N ILE A 163 -4.99 -22.36 -1.52
CA ILE A 163 -6.34 -22.07 -1.00
C ILE A 163 -7.36 -22.60 -2.00
N GLU A 164 -8.33 -23.35 -1.51
CA GLU A 164 -9.38 -23.99 -2.30
C GLU A 164 -10.75 -23.79 -1.67
N LEU A 165 -11.77 -23.68 -2.52
CA LEU A 165 -13.18 -23.74 -2.15
C LEU A 165 -13.57 -25.20 -1.90
N VAL A 166 -14.30 -25.43 -0.81
CA VAL A 166 -14.78 -26.76 -0.41
C VAL A 166 -16.05 -27.14 -1.16
#